data_AF-A0A442XIM1-F1
#
_entry.id   AF-A0A442XIM1-F1
#
_cell.length_a   1.000
_cell.length_b   1.000
_cell.length_c   1.000
_cell.angle_alpha   90.00
_cell.angle_beta   90.00
_cell.angle_gamma   90.00
#
_symmetry.space_group_name_H-M   'P 1'
#
loop_
_entity.id
_entity.type
_entity.pdbx_description
1 polymer ?
#
loop_
_entity_poly.entity_id
_entity_poly.type
_entity_poly.pdbx_seq_one_letter_code
_entity_poly.pdbx_strand_id
1 'polypeptide(L)'
;MIPYPNGSCAAHGTTLLSMRGSLLRAKSHLAIGGAGGNYDHSYDRADVKAQWAASECLRPCFMLEDNMRASFRRMFINLDRVLLKLASAVLLFCAWSGDIHAGEFKKTNCWFEVPRDRGMTCGTLNVPENSKKASGTEITLSVVVFEPDRERHEPIVFLTGGPGQPTDIGDREDIEAWWQFISDQNWMIGRRVVVVDQRGIGKSIPRLSCSRYFKADHWNSISLSVDAEISFDKLMRDEVVACRSALIAKGIDLFAYNTTENAADVNDVRKALGIKKWVLYGVSYGTRVALEVMNEHPEGVSASILDSVLPLISTTSRKMGEIWIVLCACWNEIAKNRKIACADWETRCERS
;
A
#
# COMPACT_ATOMS: atom_id res chain seq x y z
N MET A 1 12.20 -11.97 56.78
CA MET A 1 10.78 -12.37 56.79
C MET A 1 10.36 -12.57 55.33
N ILE A 2 10.45 -13.73 54.68
CA ILE A 2 10.43 -15.15 55.13
C ILE A 2 9.09 -15.48 55.81
N PRO A 3 8.32 -16.54 55.41
CA PRO A 3 8.52 -17.49 54.30
C PRO A 3 7.27 -17.90 53.44
N TYR A 4 7.54 -18.69 52.40
CA TYR A 4 6.68 -19.75 51.83
C TYR A 4 6.26 -20.79 52.90
N PRO A 5 5.19 -21.62 52.72
CA PRO A 5 5.42 -22.97 52.16
C PRO A 5 4.25 -23.70 51.43
N ASN A 6 4.63 -24.43 50.37
CA ASN A 6 4.39 -25.87 50.05
C ASN A 6 2.98 -26.52 50.01
N GLY A 7 2.86 -27.51 49.10
CA GLY A 7 1.76 -28.48 48.99
C GLY A 7 1.25 -28.67 47.55
N SER A 8 2.04 -29.14 46.56
CA SER A 8 2.73 -30.43 46.40
C SER A 8 1.83 -31.61 46.01
N CYS A 9 2.23 -32.28 44.90
CA CYS A 9 1.89 -33.61 44.36
C CYS A 9 1.09 -33.63 43.03
N ALA A 10 1.35 -34.52 42.07
CA ALA A 10 2.58 -35.26 41.72
C ALA A 10 2.35 -35.98 40.35
N ALA A 11 3.26 -35.82 39.38
CA ALA A 11 3.50 -36.80 38.30
C ALA A 11 4.79 -36.48 37.52
N HIS A 12 5.67 -37.47 37.43
CA HIS A 12 6.90 -37.55 36.66
C HIS A 12 6.68 -37.17 35.16
N GLY A 13 7.59 -36.55 34.40
CA GLY A 13 9.04 -36.39 34.55
C GLY A 13 9.81 -37.55 33.87
N THR A 14 10.85 -37.35 33.04
CA THR A 14 11.47 -36.11 32.52
C THR A 14 12.40 -36.44 31.32
N THR A 15 12.99 -35.42 30.66
CA THR A 15 14.26 -35.45 29.87
C THR A 15 14.34 -36.28 28.56
N LEU A 16 15.13 -35.94 27.52
CA LEU A 16 15.74 -34.68 27.03
C LEU A 16 16.31 -34.92 25.59
N LEU A 17 16.26 -33.93 24.68
CA LEU A 17 17.45 -33.18 24.23
C LEU A 17 17.13 -32.02 23.26
N SER A 18 18.02 -31.02 23.29
CA SER A 18 18.00 -29.75 22.54
C SER A 18 18.76 -29.85 21.21
N MET A 19 18.45 -29.00 20.22
CA MET A 19 19.43 -28.02 19.69
C MET A 19 18.83 -26.98 18.72
N ARG A 20 19.10 -25.69 18.99
CA ARG A 20 19.11 -24.59 18.01
C ARG A 20 20.57 -24.29 17.66
N GLY A 21 20.84 -23.84 16.44
CA GLY A 21 22.16 -23.31 16.05
C GLY A 21 22.16 -22.66 14.66
N SER A 22 22.22 -21.34 14.62
CA SER A 22 22.40 -20.55 13.39
C SER A 22 23.88 -20.24 13.16
N LEU A 23 24.31 -19.89 11.92
CA LEU A 23 25.07 -18.66 11.56
C LEU A 23 25.77 -18.73 10.17
N LEU A 24 25.53 -17.67 9.38
CA LEU A 24 26.44 -16.90 8.48
C LEU A 24 27.39 -17.55 7.43
N ARG A 25 27.28 -16.98 6.19
CA ARG A 25 28.34 -16.51 5.24
C ARG A 25 29.60 -17.40 5.03
N ALA A 26 30.06 -17.68 3.79
CA ALA A 26 30.40 -16.68 2.76
C ALA A 26 30.87 -17.30 1.42
N LYS A 27 30.83 -16.47 0.36
CA LYS A 27 31.69 -16.45 -0.85
C LYS A 27 31.79 -17.69 -1.76
N SER A 28 31.22 -17.52 -2.95
CA SER A 28 31.67 -18.08 -4.22
C SER A 28 33.06 -17.55 -4.64
N HIS A 29 33.85 -18.35 -5.37
CA HIS A 29 34.69 -17.95 -6.52
C HIS A 29 35.46 -19.15 -7.13
N LEU A 30 35.64 -19.12 -8.46
CA LEU A 30 36.55 -19.94 -9.30
C LEU A 30 36.31 -21.48 -9.33
N ALA A 31 36.73 -22.25 -10.35
CA ALA A 31 36.94 -21.99 -11.79
C ALA A 31 37.32 -23.30 -12.52
N ILE A 32 36.86 -23.45 -13.78
CA ILE A 32 37.55 -24.06 -14.96
C ILE A 32 38.15 -25.48 -14.86
N GLY A 33 37.76 -26.34 -15.83
CA GLY A 33 38.52 -27.51 -16.29
C GLY A 33 38.28 -28.82 -15.51
N GLY A 34 38.46 -30.01 -16.09
CA GLY A 34 38.83 -30.34 -17.47
C GLY A 34 39.52 -31.72 -17.55
N ALA A 35 39.00 -32.61 -18.41
CA ALA A 35 39.64 -33.82 -18.97
C ALA A 35 40.34 -34.88 -18.07
N GLY A 36 39.82 -36.11 -18.14
CA GLY A 36 40.64 -37.31 -18.46
C GLY A 36 41.36 -38.08 -17.33
N GLY A 37 41.38 -39.42 -17.45
CA GLY A 37 42.27 -40.29 -16.66
C GLY A 37 41.71 -41.69 -16.36
N ASN A 38 42.03 -42.68 -17.22
CA ASN A 38 42.00 -44.10 -16.85
C ASN A 38 43.27 -44.46 -16.06
N TYR A 39 43.18 -45.41 -15.11
CA TYR A 39 44.17 -46.41 -14.62
C TYR A 39 43.52 -47.03 -13.37
N ASP A 40 43.05 -48.27 -13.27
CA ASP A 40 43.55 -49.62 -13.62
C ASP A 40 44.46 -50.29 -12.55
N HIS A 41 44.16 -51.57 -12.28
CA HIS A 41 44.81 -52.56 -11.38
C HIS A 41 45.04 -52.15 -9.89
N SER A 42 44.64 -52.96 -8.90
CA SER A 42 45.12 -54.34 -8.72
C SER A 42 44.22 -55.20 -7.80
N TYR A 43 44.52 -56.51 -7.76
CA TYR A 43 43.77 -57.58 -7.10
C TYR A 43 44.59 -58.14 -5.93
N ASP A 44 43.98 -58.48 -4.80
CA ASP A 44 44.35 -59.74 -4.10
C ASP A 44 43.20 -60.33 -3.27
N ARG A 45 43.34 -61.60 -2.93
CA ARG A 45 42.32 -62.54 -2.44
C ARG A 45 42.48 -62.80 -0.95
N ALA A 46 41.38 -63.16 -0.28
CA ALA A 46 41.27 -64.46 0.42
C ALA A 46 39.83 -64.77 0.90
N ASP A 47 39.56 -66.06 1.05
CA ASP A 47 38.52 -66.68 1.88
C ASP A 47 37.03 -66.43 1.60
N VAL A 48 36.53 -67.15 0.60
CA VAL A 48 35.19 -67.77 0.65
C VAL A 48 35.32 -69.26 0.36
N LYS A 49 34.87 -70.12 1.30
CA LYS A 49 34.81 -71.57 1.13
C LYS A 49 33.38 -72.08 1.37
N ALA A 50 33.05 -73.14 0.62
CA ALA A 50 31.90 -74.01 0.77
C ALA A 50 30.50 -73.42 0.48
N GLN A 51 29.97 -73.73 -0.71
CA GLN A 51 28.75 -74.55 -0.82
C GLN A 51 28.61 -75.18 -2.23
N TRP A 52 28.76 -76.50 -2.28
CA TRP A 52 28.27 -77.44 -3.30
C TRP A 52 27.54 -78.53 -2.49
N ALA A 53 26.47 -79.19 -2.93
CA ALA A 53 25.53 -78.90 -4.02
C ALA A 53 24.24 -79.70 -3.72
N ALA A 54 23.07 -79.19 -4.08
CA ALA A 54 21.82 -79.96 -4.07
C ALA A 54 20.79 -79.32 -5.02
N SER A 55 20.84 -79.72 -6.29
CA SER A 55 19.87 -79.33 -7.31
C SER A 55 18.63 -80.23 -7.23
N GLU A 56 17.52 -79.76 -6.65
CA GLU A 56 16.17 -80.33 -6.89
C GLU A 56 15.04 -79.46 -6.31
N CYS A 57 14.68 -78.34 -6.97
CA CYS A 57 13.39 -77.63 -6.78
C CYS A 57 13.09 -76.55 -7.84
N LEU A 58 13.42 -76.78 -9.12
CA LEU A 58 13.10 -75.85 -10.22
C LEU A 58 11.78 -76.20 -10.91
N ARG A 59 10.64 -75.68 -10.41
CA ARG A 59 9.40 -75.55 -11.21
C ARG A 59 8.31 -74.52 -10.81
N PRO A 60 8.34 -73.82 -9.64
CA PRO A 60 7.33 -72.79 -9.35
C PRO A 60 7.80 -71.32 -9.36
N CYS A 61 9.07 -70.99 -9.69
CA CYS A 61 9.57 -69.60 -9.59
C CYS A 61 9.25 -68.68 -10.78
N PHE A 62 8.93 -69.21 -11.97
CA PHE A 62 8.76 -68.38 -13.19
C PHE A 62 7.48 -67.53 -13.22
N MET A 63 6.49 -67.78 -12.34
CA MET A 63 5.21 -67.04 -12.30
C MET A 63 5.22 -65.83 -11.35
N LEU A 64 6.26 -65.67 -10.52
CA LEU A 64 6.35 -64.60 -9.52
C LEU A 64 7.09 -63.34 -10.04
N GLU A 65 8.06 -63.49 -10.95
CA GLU A 65 8.79 -62.33 -11.49
C GLU A 65 7.92 -61.41 -12.37
N ASP A 66 7.09 -61.95 -13.26
CA ASP A 66 6.30 -61.13 -14.19
C ASP A 66 5.23 -60.29 -13.48
N ASN A 67 4.57 -60.86 -12.47
CA ASN A 67 3.58 -60.14 -11.67
C ASN A 67 4.22 -59.01 -10.83
N MET A 68 5.45 -59.20 -10.33
CA MET A 68 6.19 -58.09 -9.71
C MET A 68 6.60 -57.03 -10.74
N ARG A 69 7.20 -57.41 -11.88
CA ARG A 69 7.64 -56.46 -12.92
C ARG A 69 6.48 -55.62 -13.47
N ALA A 70 5.29 -56.23 -13.65
CA ALA A 70 4.07 -55.53 -14.05
C ALA A 70 3.57 -54.55 -12.97
N SER A 71 3.60 -54.95 -11.69
CA SER A 71 3.18 -54.11 -10.56
C SER A 71 4.12 -52.92 -10.35
N PHE A 72 5.44 -53.14 -10.40
CA PHE A 72 6.43 -52.06 -10.36
C PHE A 72 6.28 -51.10 -11.55
N ARG A 73 6.11 -51.60 -12.79
CA ARG A 73 5.83 -50.72 -13.95
C ARG A 73 4.57 -49.87 -13.77
N ARG A 74 3.47 -50.45 -13.28
CA ARG A 74 2.24 -49.68 -12.98
C ARG A 74 2.45 -48.65 -11.87
N MET A 75 3.26 -48.96 -10.86
CA MET A 75 3.60 -48.04 -9.78
C MET A 75 4.43 -46.85 -10.30
N PHE A 76 5.48 -47.08 -11.11
CA PHE A 76 6.28 -46.01 -11.71
C PHE A 76 5.45 -45.14 -12.67
N ILE A 77 4.64 -45.73 -13.57
CA ILE A 77 3.78 -44.98 -14.50
C ILE A 77 2.72 -44.12 -13.75
N ASN A 78 2.22 -44.61 -12.61
CA ASN A 78 1.32 -43.82 -11.77
C ASN A 78 2.07 -42.73 -11.00
N LEU A 79 3.31 -42.97 -10.56
CA LEU A 79 4.15 -41.95 -9.91
C LEU A 79 4.44 -40.79 -10.88
N ASP A 80 4.86 -41.09 -12.11
CA ASP A 80 5.09 -40.10 -13.17
C ASP A 80 3.82 -39.30 -13.47
N ARG A 81 2.66 -39.96 -13.55
CA ARG A 81 1.36 -39.29 -13.78
C ARG A 81 0.92 -38.41 -12.60
N VAL A 82 1.25 -38.77 -11.37
CA VAL A 82 1.00 -37.93 -10.18
C VAL A 82 1.98 -36.76 -10.16
N LEU A 83 3.26 -36.97 -10.45
CA LEU A 83 4.27 -35.91 -10.53
C LEU A 83 3.98 -34.91 -11.66
N LEU A 84 3.57 -35.37 -12.85
CA LEU A 84 3.12 -34.50 -13.94
C LEU A 84 1.85 -33.70 -13.55
N LYS A 85 0.87 -34.33 -12.90
CA LYS A 85 -0.33 -33.60 -12.41
C LYS A 85 0.00 -32.58 -11.32
N LEU A 86 0.91 -32.89 -10.40
CA LEU A 86 1.38 -31.96 -9.38
C LEU A 86 2.20 -30.82 -9.99
N ALA A 87 3.09 -31.11 -10.95
CA ALA A 87 3.83 -30.07 -11.67
C ALA A 87 2.90 -29.15 -12.48
N SER A 88 1.89 -29.71 -13.16
CA SER A 88 0.85 -28.91 -13.83
C SER A 88 0.02 -28.07 -12.85
N ALA A 89 -0.33 -28.62 -11.68
CA ALA A 89 -1.05 -27.88 -10.64
C ALA A 89 -0.22 -26.75 -10.04
N VAL A 90 1.09 -26.96 -9.82
CA VAL A 90 2.02 -25.92 -9.35
C VAL A 90 2.23 -24.83 -10.39
N LEU A 91 2.38 -25.19 -11.68
CA LEU A 91 2.48 -24.22 -12.77
C LEU A 91 1.18 -23.41 -12.94
N LEU A 92 0.02 -24.02 -12.76
CA LEU A 92 -1.27 -23.31 -12.73
C LEU A 92 -1.42 -22.43 -11.50
N PHE A 93 -0.90 -22.84 -10.32
CA PHE A 93 -0.92 -22.01 -9.12
C PHE A 93 -0.03 -20.77 -9.26
N CYS A 94 1.20 -20.92 -9.79
CA CYS A 94 2.10 -19.79 -10.04
C CYS A 94 1.60 -18.85 -11.14
N ALA A 95 0.75 -19.31 -12.05
CA ALA A 95 0.06 -18.47 -13.04
C ALA A 95 -1.17 -17.74 -12.46
N TRP A 96 -1.64 -18.11 -11.27
CA TRP A 96 -2.83 -17.53 -10.62
C TRP A 96 -2.51 -16.67 -9.39
N SER A 97 -1.25 -16.63 -8.95
CA SER A 97 -0.72 -15.68 -7.97
C SER A 97 -0.04 -14.49 -8.65
N GLY A 98 -0.70 -13.91 -9.66
CA GLY A 98 -0.32 -12.65 -10.25
C GLY A 98 -0.84 -11.49 -9.40
N ASP A 99 -0.27 -11.29 -8.21
CA ASP A 99 -0.53 -10.08 -7.42
C ASP A 99 -0.11 -8.88 -8.27
N ILE A 100 -1.06 -8.06 -8.73
CA ILE A 100 -0.76 -6.80 -9.42
C ILE A 100 -0.17 -5.84 -8.37
N HIS A 101 1.15 -5.91 -8.23
CA HIS A 101 1.95 -4.89 -7.57
C HIS A 101 1.89 -3.63 -8.42
N ALA A 102 1.97 -2.46 -7.78
CA ALA A 102 2.13 -1.21 -8.51
C ALA A 102 3.31 -1.27 -9.49
N GLY A 103 3.15 -0.62 -10.63
CA GLY A 103 4.13 -0.62 -11.71
C GLY A 103 5.42 0.12 -11.34
N GLU A 104 6.34 0.16 -12.30
CA GLU A 104 7.50 1.04 -12.18
C GLU A 104 7.08 2.52 -12.27
N PHE A 105 7.73 3.40 -11.51
CA PHE A 105 7.55 4.84 -11.63
C PHE A 105 8.11 5.34 -12.96
N LYS A 106 7.21 5.70 -13.88
CA LYS A 106 7.55 6.17 -15.23
C LYS A 106 7.84 7.67 -15.18
N LYS A 107 9.11 8.04 -15.19
CA LYS A 107 9.53 9.44 -15.37
C LYS A 107 9.00 9.97 -16.71
N THR A 108 8.46 11.19 -16.69
CA THR A 108 8.00 11.90 -17.89
C THR A 108 8.62 13.28 -17.95
N ASN A 109 8.49 13.96 -19.10
CA ASN A 109 8.58 15.42 -19.09
C ASN A 109 7.51 15.98 -18.16
N CYS A 110 7.82 17.05 -17.45
CA CYS A 110 6.82 17.82 -16.72
C CYS A 110 5.84 18.47 -17.70
N TRP A 111 4.57 18.57 -17.33
CA TRP A 111 3.50 19.15 -18.16
C TRP A 111 3.40 20.69 -18.01
N PHE A 112 4.50 21.31 -17.58
CA PHE A 112 4.72 22.74 -17.38
C PHE A 112 6.22 23.03 -17.51
N GLU A 113 6.60 24.31 -17.67
CA GLU A 113 8.01 24.70 -17.79
C GLU A 113 8.71 24.66 -16.44
N VAL A 114 9.88 24.02 -16.38
CA VAL A 114 10.70 23.88 -15.16
C VAL A 114 11.87 24.87 -15.22
N PRO A 115 12.03 25.77 -14.22
CA PRO A 115 13.21 26.63 -14.14
C PRO A 115 14.51 25.80 -14.09
N ARG A 116 15.53 26.22 -14.85
CA ARG A 116 16.77 25.42 -15.04
C ARG A 116 17.63 25.29 -13.78
N ASP A 117 17.39 26.15 -12.79
CA ASP A 117 18.02 26.22 -11.49
C ASP A 117 17.28 25.40 -10.41
N ARG A 118 16.15 24.76 -10.73
CA ARG A 118 15.35 23.96 -9.80
C ARG A 118 15.40 22.47 -10.15
N GLY A 119 15.85 21.64 -9.21
CA GLY A 119 15.83 20.19 -9.34
C GLY A 119 14.42 19.62 -9.18
N MET A 120 13.91 18.87 -10.16
CA MET A 120 12.58 18.28 -10.06
C MET A 120 12.41 17.07 -10.98
N THR A 121 11.65 16.07 -10.51
CA THR A 121 11.24 14.90 -11.29
C THR A 121 9.71 14.87 -11.41
N CYS A 122 9.18 14.84 -12.64
CA CYS A 122 7.77 14.50 -12.88
C CYS A 122 7.62 13.08 -13.40
N GLY A 123 6.48 12.47 -13.16
CA GLY A 123 6.17 11.16 -13.72
C GLY A 123 4.82 10.62 -13.30
N THR A 124 4.58 9.37 -13.69
CA THR A 124 3.35 8.66 -13.39
C THR A 124 3.61 7.28 -12.80
N LEU A 125 2.67 6.83 -11.97
CA LEU A 125 2.65 5.47 -11.44
C LEU A 125 1.32 4.81 -11.79
N ASN A 126 1.37 3.62 -12.39
CA ASN A 126 0.18 2.77 -12.51
C ASN A 126 0.03 1.94 -11.23
N VAL A 127 -1.18 1.94 -10.67
CA VAL A 127 -1.56 1.18 -9.48
C VAL A 127 -2.90 0.48 -9.73
N PRO A 128 -3.24 -0.62 -9.04
CA PRO A 128 -4.57 -1.22 -9.12
C PRO A 128 -5.67 -0.21 -8.76
N GLU A 129 -6.74 -0.15 -9.56
CA GLU A 129 -7.93 0.61 -9.19
C GLU A 129 -8.51 0.08 -7.89
N ASN A 130 -8.44 -1.23 -7.63
CA ASN A 130 -8.99 -1.84 -6.42
C ASN A 130 -8.04 -2.93 -5.92
N SER A 131 -7.33 -2.65 -4.82
CA SER A 131 -6.33 -3.54 -4.21
C SER A 131 -6.84 -4.95 -3.89
N LYS A 132 -8.16 -5.12 -3.73
CA LYS A 132 -8.81 -6.40 -3.39
C LYS A 132 -9.14 -7.26 -4.61
N LYS A 133 -8.83 -6.80 -5.83
CA LYS A 133 -9.08 -7.53 -7.10
C LYS A 133 -7.75 -7.95 -7.73
N ALA A 134 -7.44 -9.25 -7.65
CA ALA A 134 -6.20 -9.84 -8.19
C ALA A 134 -6.02 -9.65 -9.72
N SER A 135 -7.10 -9.42 -10.46
CA SER A 135 -7.05 -8.84 -11.80
C SER A 135 -8.07 -7.70 -11.90
N GLY A 136 -7.63 -6.53 -12.32
CA GLY A 136 -8.43 -5.31 -12.30
C GLY A 136 -7.88 -4.21 -13.18
N THR A 137 -8.70 -3.19 -13.40
CA THR A 137 -8.32 -1.93 -14.05
C THR A 137 -7.14 -1.30 -13.30
N GLU A 138 -6.19 -0.72 -14.02
CA GLU A 138 -5.18 0.18 -13.41
C GLU A 138 -5.67 1.63 -13.47
N ILE A 139 -5.31 2.41 -12.45
CA ILE A 139 -5.37 3.88 -12.48
C ILE A 139 -3.95 4.44 -12.56
N THR A 140 -3.81 5.65 -13.08
CA THR A 140 -2.53 6.34 -13.21
C THR A 140 -2.47 7.53 -12.27
N LEU A 141 -1.61 7.45 -11.26
CA LEU A 141 -1.29 8.55 -10.35
C LEU A 141 -0.26 9.49 -11.01
N SER A 142 -0.45 10.80 -10.86
CA SER A 142 0.53 11.82 -11.25
C SER A 142 1.34 12.26 -10.04
N VAL A 143 2.67 12.27 -10.20
CA VAL A 143 3.60 12.57 -9.11
C VAL A 143 4.59 13.65 -9.56
N VAL A 144 4.82 14.62 -8.69
CA VAL A 144 5.93 15.57 -8.77
C VAL A 144 6.83 15.35 -7.56
N VAL A 145 8.15 15.28 -7.79
CA VAL A 145 9.16 15.25 -6.75
C VAL A 145 10.04 16.48 -6.88
N PHE A 146 9.96 17.36 -5.89
CA PHE A 146 10.84 18.50 -5.72
C PHE A 146 12.17 17.97 -5.17
N GLU A 147 13.23 18.04 -5.98
CA GLU A 147 14.54 17.49 -5.67
C GLU A 147 15.44 18.60 -5.08
N PRO A 148 16.05 18.40 -3.88
CA PRO A 148 16.94 19.39 -3.30
C PRO A 148 18.34 19.32 -3.96
N ASP A 149 19.07 20.44 -3.97
CA ASP A 149 20.48 20.50 -4.43
C ASP A 149 21.37 19.39 -3.85
N ARG A 150 21.06 19.02 -2.60
CA ARG A 150 21.63 17.87 -1.91
C ARG A 150 20.64 17.32 -0.90
N GLU A 151 20.26 16.06 -1.06
CA GLU A 151 19.48 15.32 -0.07
C GLU A 151 20.33 15.11 1.20
N ARG A 152 19.77 15.47 2.36
CA ARG A 152 20.41 15.45 3.69
C ARG A 152 19.56 14.77 4.75
N HIS A 153 18.25 14.68 4.50
CA HIS A 153 17.25 14.20 5.45
C HIS A 153 16.23 13.35 4.69
N GLU A 154 15.47 12.51 5.42
CA GLU A 154 14.45 11.64 4.82
C GLU A 154 13.42 12.43 3.99
N PRO A 155 12.96 11.91 2.85
CA PRO A 155 11.91 12.53 2.04
C PRO A 155 10.63 12.84 2.83
N ILE A 156 9.82 13.74 2.28
CA ILE A 156 8.45 14.02 2.71
C ILE A 156 7.51 13.51 1.62
N VAL A 157 6.35 12.96 2.02
CA VAL A 157 5.17 12.94 1.15
C VAL A 157 4.13 13.92 1.69
N PHE A 158 3.68 14.84 0.84
CA PHE A 158 2.61 15.76 1.17
C PHE A 158 1.26 15.15 0.78
N LEU A 159 0.30 15.21 1.71
CA LEU A 159 -1.04 14.66 1.54
C LEU A 159 -2.04 15.81 1.71
N THR A 160 -2.60 16.26 0.59
CA THR A 160 -3.54 17.39 0.54
C THR A 160 -4.89 17.07 1.19
N GLY A 161 -5.63 18.15 1.50
CA GLY A 161 -6.93 18.13 2.13
C GLY A 161 -8.11 17.84 1.18
N GLY A 162 -9.23 18.50 1.43
CA GLY A 162 -10.51 18.18 0.80
C GLY A 162 -11.37 17.25 1.67
N PRO A 163 -11.71 16.02 1.25
CA PRO A 163 -11.22 15.29 0.07
C PRO A 163 -11.66 15.91 -1.27
N GLY A 164 -10.99 15.53 -2.36
CA GLY A 164 -11.34 15.97 -3.71
C GLY A 164 -10.54 17.17 -4.24
N GLN A 165 -9.78 17.86 -3.39
CA GLN A 165 -8.92 18.97 -3.79
C GLN A 165 -7.64 18.44 -4.48
N PRO A 166 -7.24 18.96 -5.65
CA PRO A 166 -5.93 18.67 -6.26
C PRO A 166 -4.77 19.06 -5.32
N THR A 167 -3.57 18.58 -5.65
CA THR A 167 -2.33 18.98 -4.96
C THR A 167 -1.69 20.25 -5.55
N ASP A 168 -2.41 20.96 -6.43
CA ASP A 168 -1.95 22.18 -7.09
C ASP A 168 -0.56 21.95 -7.75
N ILE A 169 -0.53 20.95 -8.63
CA ILE A 169 0.59 20.60 -9.54
C ILE A 169 0.15 20.72 -11.01
N GLY A 170 -0.82 21.61 -11.27
CA GLY A 170 -1.54 21.77 -12.52
C GLY A 170 -0.74 22.43 -13.64
N ASP A 171 -0.03 23.50 -13.30
CA ASP A 171 0.69 24.39 -14.21
C ASP A 171 1.97 24.93 -13.55
N ARG A 172 2.46 26.10 -13.99
CA ARG A 172 3.73 26.68 -13.54
C ARG A 172 3.54 27.55 -12.30
N GLU A 173 2.42 28.24 -12.20
CA GLU A 173 2.06 29.15 -11.13
C GLU A 173 1.85 28.36 -9.82
N ASP A 174 1.14 27.23 -9.93
CA ASP A 174 1.04 26.17 -8.92
C ASP A 174 2.41 25.75 -8.35
N ILE A 175 3.39 25.52 -9.23
CA ILE A 175 4.70 24.97 -8.89
C ILE A 175 5.63 26.04 -8.27
N GLU A 176 5.47 27.31 -8.65
CA GLU A 176 6.14 28.41 -7.95
C GLU A 176 5.62 28.56 -6.52
N ALA A 177 4.31 28.40 -6.30
CA ALA A 177 3.73 28.40 -4.95
C ALA A 177 4.29 27.25 -4.10
N TRP A 178 4.48 26.06 -4.69
CA TRP A 178 5.19 24.95 -4.04
C TRP A 178 6.64 25.29 -3.67
N TRP A 179 7.41 25.90 -4.58
CA TRP A 179 8.79 26.29 -4.29
C TRP A 179 8.87 27.34 -3.18
N GLN A 180 7.95 28.30 -3.14
CA GLN A 180 7.83 29.27 -2.05
C GLN A 180 7.53 28.56 -0.73
N PHE A 181 6.50 27.70 -0.69
CA PHE A 181 6.12 26.93 0.50
C PHE A 181 7.26 26.07 1.05
N ILE A 182 8.01 25.37 0.18
CA ILE A 182 9.17 24.56 0.58
C ILE A 182 10.30 25.44 1.12
N SER A 183 10.52 26.63 0.53
CA SER A 183 11.60 27.54 0.91
C SER A 183 11.33 28.26 2.24
N ASP A 184 10.07 28.58 2.55
CA ASP A 184 9.66 29.17 3.82
C ASP A 184 9.74 28.19 5.01
N GLN A 185 9.79 26.88 4.72
CA GLN A 185 9.81 25.81 5.70
C GLN A 185 11.23 25.27 5.91
N ASN A 186 12.02 25.92 6.76
CA ASN A 186 13.43 25.57 7.06
C ASN A 186 13.71 24.06 7.31
N TRP A 187 12.73 23.30 7.81
CA TRP A 187 12.86 21.87 8.09
C TRP A 187 12.68 20.96 6.86
N MET A 188 12.11 21.50 5.75
CA MET A 188 12.00 20.84 4.45
C MET A 188 13.29 20.97 3.61
N ILE A 189 14.11 21.99 3.87
CA ILE A 189 15.35 22.24 3.13
C ILE A 189 16.27 21.01 3.19
N GLY A 190 16.69 20.52 2.03
CA GLY A 190 17.51 19.30 1.92
C GLY A 190 16.74 17.99 2.01
N ARG A 191 15.41 18.00 1.91
CA ARG A 191 14.56 16.82 1.69
C ARG A 191 14.03 16.79 0.27
N ARG A 192 13.78 15.59 -0.26
CA ARG A 192 12.91 15.41 -1.42
C ARG A 192 11.47 15.59 -0.96
N VAL A 193 10.69 16.44 -1.63
CA VAL A 193 9.25 16.59 -1.33
C VAL A 193 8.46 15.92 -2.45
N VAL A 194 7.74 14.86 -2.11
CA VAL A 194 6.90 14.09 -3.02
C VAL A 194 5.47 14.60 -2.89
N VAL A 195 4.90 15.03 -4.01
CA VAL A 195 3.52 15.52 -4.12
C VAL A 195 2.78 14.62 -5.11
N VAL A 196 1.63 14.08 -4.70
CA VAL A 196 0.87 13.09 -5.46
C VAL A 196 -0.57 13.56 -5.58
N ASP A 197 -1.05 13.75 -6.81
CA ASP A 197 -2.49 13.84 -7.03
C ASP A 197 -3.11 12.46 -6.74
N GLN A 198 -3.90 12.39 -5.67
CA GLN A 198 -4.60 11.18 -5.23
C GLN A 198 -5.52 10.61 -6.33
N ARG A 199 -5.93 9.35 -6.18
CA ARG A 199 -6.88 8.72 -7.11
C ARG A 199 -8.16 9.55 -7.27
N GLY A 200 -8.57 9.78 -8.52
CA GLY A 200 -9.79 10.52 -8.85
C GLY A 200 -9.64 12.04 -8.96
N ILE A 201 -8.53 12.64 -8.54
CA ILE A 201 -8.33 14.10 -8.47
C ILE A 201 -7.17 14.58 -9.34
N GLY A 202 -7.09 15.90 -9.55
CA GLY A 202 -5.94 16.54 -10.20
C GLY A 202 -5.56 15.90 -11.55
N LYS A 203 -4.27 15.80 -11.86
CA LYS A 203 -3.74 15.21 -13.10
C LYS A 203 -3.93 13.69 -13.18
N SER A 204 -4.20 13.01 -12.06
CA SER A 204 -4.39 11.55 -12.00
C SER A 204 -5.64 11.08 -12.76
N ILE A 205 -5.57 9.86 -13.28
CA ILE A 205 -6.54 9.29 -14.23
C ILE A 205 -7.08 7.96 -13.70
N PRO A 206 -8.41 7.75 -13.68
CA PRO A 206 -9.46 8.63 -14.16
C PRO A 206 -9.78 9.78 -13.19
N ARG A 207 -10.30 10.89 -13.72
CA ARG A 207 -10.77 12.04 -12.93
C ARG A 207 -12.25 11.89 -12.62
N LEU A 208 -12.64 11.97 -11.34
CA LEU A 208 -14.05 11.93 -10.88
C LEU A 208 -14.76 13.28 -11.05
N SER A 209 -14.61 13.92 -12.22
CA SER A 209 -15.15 15.25 -12.46
C SER A 209 -16.66 15.22 -12.72
N CYS A 210 -17.42 15.81 -11.80
CA CYS A 210 -18.88 16.00 -11.89
C CYS A 210 -19.31 17.40 -12.34
N SER A 211 -18.39 18.35 -12.60
CA SER A 211 -18.74 19.77 -12.83
C SER A 211 -19.78 20.01 -13.94
N ARG A 212 -19.74 19.21 -15.02
CA ARG A 212 -20.74 19.26 -16.12
C ARG A 212 -22.15 18.79 -15.75
N TYR A 213 -22.33 18.20 -14.57
CA TYR A 213 -23.64 17.82 -14.00
C TYR A 213 -24.13 18.82 -12.97
N PHE A 214 -23.21 19.51 -12.29
CA PHE A 214 -23.54 20.39 -11.17
C PHE A 214 -23.82 21.81 -11.67
N LYS A 215 -25.01 22.32 -11.39
CA LYS A 215 -25.32 23.72 -11.67
C LYS A 215 -25.01 24.60 -10.47
N ALA A 216 -24.28 25.68 -10.70
CA ALA A 216 -23.77 26.54 -9.63
C ALA A 216 -24.88 27.23 -8.83
N ASP A 217 -26.05 27.47 -9.42
CA ASP A 217 -27.24 28.01 -8.76
C ASP A 217 -27.88 27.01 -7.77
N HIS A 218 -27.82 25.70 -8.04
CA HIS A 218 -28.29 24.67 -7.11
C HIS A 218 -27.34 24.46 -5.92
N TRP A 219 -26.02 24.56 -6.13
CA TRP A 219 -25.01 24.28 -5.09
C TRP A 219 -24.63 25.50 -4.24
N ASN A 220 -24.81 26.73 -4.76
CA ASN A 220 -24.52 27.97 -4.02
C ASN A 220 -25.77 28.65 -3.42
N SER A 221 -26.96 28.10 -3.63
CA SER A 221 -28.20 28.64 -3.06
C SER A 221 -28.28 28.40 -1.54
N ILE A 222 -28.21 29.48 -0.76
CA ILE A 222 -28.71 29.45 0.62
C ILE A 222 -30.24 29.32 0.54
N SER A 223 -30.80 28.23 1.08
CA SER A 223 -32.27 28.05 1.07
C SER A 223 -32.93 29.12 1.93
N LEU A 224 -33.69 30.02 1.30
CA LEU A 224 -34.39 31.12 1.97
C LEU A 224 -35.74 30.70 2.60
N SER A 225 -36.18 29.46 2.40
CA SER A 225 -37.35 28.89 3.06
C SER A 225 -37.24 27.38 3.28
N VAL A 226 -37.95 26.88 4.29
CA VAL A 226 -37.97 25.44 4.65
C VAL A 226 -38.71 24.61 3.59
N ASP A 227 -39.72 25.16 2.94
CA ASP A 227 -40.44 24.45 1.86
C ASP A 227 -39.60 24.29 0.58
N ALA A 228 -38.64 25.20 0.34
CA ALA A 228 -37.73 25.08 -0.80
C ALA A 228 -36.73 23.93 -0.62
N GLU A 229 -36.40 23.58 0.63
CA GLU A 229 -35.44 22.54 1.03
C GLU A 229 -35.73 21.20 0.34
N ILE A 230 -37.00 20.77 0.30
CA ILE A 230 -37.45 19.52 -0.34
C ILE A 230 -37.14 19.49 -1.85
N SER A 231 -37.16 20.64 -2.53
CA SER A 231 -36.89 20.71 -3.97
C SER A 231 -35.40 20.77 -4.30
N PHE A 232 -34.61 21.54 -3.54
CA PHE A 232 -33.15 21.55 -3.63
C PHE A 232 -32.57 20.15 -3.43
N ASP A 233 -33.00 19.49 -2.38
CA ASP A 233 -32.55 18.16 -1.98
C ASP A 233 -32.80 17.11 -3.08
N LYS A 234 -33.89 17.26 -3.87
CA LYS A 234 -34.15 16.44 -5.05
C LYS A 234 -33.24 16.79 -6.24
N LEU A 235 -33.11 18.07 -6.60
CA LEU A 235 -32.29 18.51 -7.73
C LEU A 235 -30.83 18.06 -7.56
N MET A 236 -30.29 18.24 -6.36
CA MET A 236 -28.93 17.85 -5.99
C MET A 236 -28.75 16.33 -6.05
N ARG A 237 -29.75 15.55 -5.60
CA ARG A 237 -29.77 14.08 -5.78
C ARG A 237 -29.75 13.68 -7.25
N ASP A 238 -30.57 14.28 -8.10
CA ASP A 238 -30.66 13.94 -9.52
C ASP A 238 -29.32 14.22 -10.24
N GLU A 239 -28.64 15.32 -9.92
CA GLU A 239 -27.30 15.65 -10.44
C GLU A 239 -26.20 14.68 -9.96
N VAL A 240 -26.20 14.33 -8.67
CA VAL A 240 -25.27 13.34 -8.10
C VAL A 240 -25.49 11.95 -8.71
N VAL A 241 -26.75 11.54 -8.90
CA VAL A 241 -27.12 10.28 -9.57
C VAL A 241 -26.69 10.29 -11.03
N ALA A 242 -26.86 11.40 -11.75
CA ALA A 242 -26.40 11.55 -13.13
C ALA A 242 -24.87 11.44 -13.25
N CYS A 243 -24.12 12.10 -12.36
CA CYS A 243 -22.66 11.96 -12.35
C CYS A 243 -22.23 10.54 -12.00
N ARG A 244 -22.76 9.96 -10.91
CA ARG A 244 -22.46 8.58 -10.48
C ARG A 244 -22.69 7.60 -11.62
N SER A 245 -23.84 7.68 -12.28
CA SER A 245 -24.21 6.75 -13.36
C SER A 245 -23.25 6.85 -14.55
N ALA A 246 -22.79 8.06 -14.88
CA ALA A 246 -21.85 8.27 -15.97
C ALA A 246 -20.39 7.92 -15.63
N LEU A 247 -19.99 7.97 -14.35
CA LEU A 247 -18.70 7.43 -13.91
C LEU A 247 -18.72 5.89 -13.98
N ILE A 248 -19.78 5.25 -13.49
CA ILE A 248 -19.98 3.80 -13.61
C ILE A 248 -20.03 3.37 -15.09
N ALA A 249 -20.70 4.13 -15.97
CA ALA A 249 -20.73 3.85 -17.40
C ALA A 249 -19.38 3.96 -18.11
N LYS A 250 -18.37 4.61 -17.48
CA LYS A 250 -16.97 4.60 -17.95
C LYS A 250 -16.16 3.42 -17.41
N GLY A 251 -16.78 2.51 -16.66
CA GLY A 251 -16.12 1.36 -16.02
C GLY A 251 -15.41 1.66 -14.70
N ILE A 252 -15.62 2.85 -14.12
CA ILE A 252 -14.93 3.29 -12.89
C ILE A 252 -15.53 2.59 -11.66
N ASP A 253 -14.70 1.91 -10.87
CA ASP A 253 -15.12 1.27 -9.61
C ASP A 253 -15.18 2.29 -8.47
N LEU A 254 -16.31 2.98 -8.35
CA LEU A 254 -16.52 4.02 -7.32
C LEU A 254 -16.33 3.53 -5.87
N PHE A 255 -16.36 2.23 -5.59
CA PHE A 255 -16.06 1.73 -4.24
C PHE A 255 -14.57 1.84 -3.87
N ALA A 256 -13.69 1.97 -4.86
CA ALA A 256 -12.25 2.02 -4.66
C ALA A 256 -11.66 3.44 -4.51
N TYR A 257 -12.49 4.48 -4.54
CA TYR A 257 -12.08 5.87 -4.32
C TYR A 257 -12.31 6.26 -2.85
N ASN A 258 -11.52 5.62 -1.98
CA ASN A 258 -11.65 5.69 -0.52
C ASN A 258 -10.28 5.90 0.18
N THR A 259 -10.27 6.11 1.49
CA THR A 259 -9.03 6.41 2.25
C THR A 259 -8.03 5.24 2.29
N THR A 260 -8.51 4.00 2.44
CA THR A 260 -7.66 2.79 2.51
C THR A 260 -6.90 2.57 1.20
N GLU A 261 -7.57 2.72 0.07
CA GLU A 261 -6.92 2.60 -1.24
C GLU A 261 -5.94 3.77 -1.52
N ASN A 262 -6.23 4.98 -1.02
CA ASN A 262 -5.25 6.09 -1.04
C ASN A 262 -4.02 5.81 -0.17
N ALA A 263 -4.16 5.08 0.94
CA ALA A 263 -3.02 4.70 1.76
C ALA A 263 -2.13 3.67 1.04
N ALA A 264 -2.73 2.71 0.32
CA ALA A 264 -2.02 1.78 -0.55
C ALA A 264 -1.26 2.52 -1.66
N ASP A 265 -1.92 3.45 -2.37
CA ASP A 265 -1.31 4.31 -3.40
C ASP A 265 -0.06 5.04 -2.88
N VAL A 266 -0.15 5.63 -1.69
CA VAL A 266 0.96 6.34 -1.04
C VAL A 266 2.12 5.40 -0.75
N ASN A 267 1.86 4.18 -0.26
CA ASN A 267 2.91 3.18 -0.04
C ASN A 267 3.52 2.65 -1.36
N ASP A 268 2.74 2.60 -2.43
CA ASP A 268 3.21 2.15 -3.73
C ASP A 268 4.05 3.21 -4.44
N VAL A 269 3.68 4.49 -4.35
CA VAL A 269 4.56 5.62 -4.74
C VAL A 269 5.87 5.58 -3.97
N ARG A 270 5.84 5.31 -2.66
CA ARG A 270 7.04 5.16 -1.82
C ARG A 270 7.98 4.08 -2.37
N LYS A 271 7.46 2.88 -2.63
CA LYS A 271 8.22 1.73 -3.15
C LYS A 271 8.78 2.04 -4.55
N ALA A 272 7.95 2.55 -5.45
CA ALA A 272 8.32 2.83 -6.84
C ALA A 272 9.37 3.95 -6.97
N LEU A 273 9.40 4.91 -6.03
CA LEU A 273 10.46 5.92 -5.92
C LEU A 273 11.73 5.43 -5.17
N GLY A 274 11.77 4.17 -4.74
CA GLY A 274 12.90 3.59 -3.98
C GLY A 274 13.06 4.11 -2.55
N ILE A 275 12.02 4.76 -2.00
CA ILE A 275 12.07 5.43 -0.69
C ILE A 275 11.88 4.39 0.42
N LYS A 276 12.91 4.21 1.26
CA LYS A 276 12.84 3.25 2.37
C LYS A 276 11.91 3.73 3.50
N LYS A 277 12.06 4.99 3.88
CA LYS A 277 11.22 5.69 4.86
C LYS A 277 11.06 7.15 4.47
N TRP A 278 9.95 7.74 4.88
CA TRP A 278 9.66 9.16 4.71
C TRP A 278 8.83 9.73 5.86
N VAL A 279 8.76 11.06 5.89
CA VAL A 279 7.87 11.82 6.76
C VAL A 279 6.53 12.00 6.04
N LEU A 280 5.42 11.65 6.69
CA LEU A 280 4.09 12.00 6.20
C LEU A 280 3.76 13.44 6.62
N TYR A 281 3.39 14.32 5.69
CA TYR A 281 2.81 15.62 6.03
C TYR A 281 1.37 15.67 5.48
N GLY A 282 0.40 15.43 6.36
CA GLY A 282 -1.02 15.54 6.04
C GLY A 282 -1.63 16.86 6.50
N VAL A 283 -2.52 17.42 5.68
CA VAL A 283 -3.32 18.60 6.02
C VAL A 283 -4.81 18.28 5.86
N SER A 284 -5.64 18.60 6.86
CA SER A 284 -7.10 18.37 6.82
C SER A 284 -7.44 16.90 6.49
N TYR A 285 -8.19 16.58 5.43
CA TYR A 285 -8.44 15.19 5.01
C TYR A 285 -7.14 14.38 4.79
N GLY A 286 -6.05 15.03 4.38
CA GLY A 286 -4.73 14.41 4.25
C GLY A 286 -4.18 13.84 5.56
N THR A 287 -4.60 14.34 6.73
CA THR A 287 -4.25 13.68 8.01
C THR A 287 -4.95 12.34 8.17
N ARG A 288 -6.16 12.18 7.64
CA ARG A 288 -6.89 10.91 7.66
C ARG A 288 -6.18 9.89 6.78
N VAL A 289 -5.69 10.31 5.60
CA VAL A 289 -4.84 9.48 4.75
C VAL A 289 -3.53 9.13 5.46
N ALA A 290 -2.87 10.10 6.10
CA ALA A 290 -1.64 9.85 6.85
C ALA A 290 -1.83 8.85 8.01
N LEU A 291 -2.94 8.96 8.75
CA LEU A 291 -3.32 8.03 9.81
C LEU A 291 -3.57 6.62 9.26
N GLU A 292 -4.23 6.49 8.12
CA GLU A 292 -4.46 5.21 7.44
C GLU A 292 -3.13 4.59 6.95
N VAL A 293 -2.22 5.39 6.37
CA VAL A 293 -0.86 4.94 6.00
C VAL A 293 -0.07 4.44 7.21
N MET A 294 -0.19 5.09 8.37
CA MET A 294 0.42 4.62 9.61
C MET A 294 -0.23 3.34 10.17
N ASN A 295 -1.49 3.05 9.82
CA ASN A 295 -2.19 1.83 10.22
C ASN A 295 -1.80 0.64 9.33
N GLU A 296 -1.89 0.81 8.01
CA GLU A 296 -1.70 -0.26 7.02
C GLU A 296 -0.23 -0.46 6.62
N HIS A 297 0.58 0.61 6.63
CA HIS A 297 1.94 0.64 6.07
C HIS A 297 2.98 1.32 7.00
N PRO A 298 3.03 1.00 8.31
CA PRO A 298 3.92 1.65 9.28
C PRO A 298 5.41 1.46 8.97
N GLU A 299 5.80 0.45 8.18
CA GLU A 299 7.21 0.17 7.86
C GLU A 299 7.85 1.29 7.05
N GLY A 300 7.05 2.01 6.25
CA GLY A 300 7.48 3.11 5.39
C GLY A 300 7.56 4.48 6.09
N VAL A 301 7.13 4.58 7.35
CA VAL A 301 7.02 5.85 8.07
C VAL A 301 8.22 6.03 9.01
N SER A 302 8.80 7.23 9.03
CA SER A 302 9.78 7.64 10.05
C SER A 302 9.21 8.66 11.04
N ALA A 303 8.40 9.60 10.55
CA ALA A 303 7.67 10.57 11.35
C ALA A 303 6.39 11.01 10.63
N SER A 304 5.52 11.74 11.32
CA SER A 304 4.35 12.37 10.73
C SER A 304 4.10 13.76 11.28
N ILE A 305 3.56 14.63 10.43
CA ILE A 305 3.03 15.96 10.74
C ILE A 305 1.58 15.92 10.30
N LEU A 306 0.67 16.20 11.24
CA LEU A 306 -0.78 16.17 11.02
C LEU A 306 -1.32 17.56 11.35
N ASP A 307 -1.58 18.36 10.31
CA ASP A 307 -2.15 19.70 10.43
C ASP A 307 -3.67 19.64 10.29
N SER A 308 -4.39 20.27 11.23
CA SER A 308 -5.86 20.37 11.21
C SER A 308 -6.54 19.00 11.18
N VAL A 309 -6.21 18.16 12.17
CA VAL A 309 -6.43 16.71 12.16
C VAL A 309 -7.90 16.28 12.01
N LEU A 310 -8.19 15.57 10.93
CA LEU A 310 -9.37 14.72 10.78
C LEU A 310 -9.07 13.29 11.28
N PRO A 311 -9.63 12.84 12.43
CA PRO A 311 -9.38 11.50 12.96
C PRO A 311 -10.07 10.40 12.14
N LEU A 312 -9.57 9.16 12.26
CA LEU A 312 -10.17 7.97 11.62
C LEU A 312 -11.62 7.74 12.07
N ILE A 313 -11.86 7.90 13.37
CA ILE A 313 -13.20 7.87 13.98
C ILE A 313 -13.61 9.32 14.29
N SER A 314 -14.60 9.83 13.56
CA SER A 314 -15.19 11.15 13.80
C SER A 314 -16.70 11.04 14.00
N THR A 315 -17.21 11.44 15.17
CA THR A 315 -18.64 11.67 15.37
C THR A 315 -19.02 13.03 14.78
N THR A 316 -19.97 13.05 13.84
CA THR A 316 -20.34 14.23 13.04
C THR A 316 -20.79 15.42 13.90
N SER A 317 -21.30 15.18 15.11
CA SER A 317 -21.86 16.18 16.00
C SER A 317 -20.88 17.24 16.52
N ARG A 318 -19.57 16.96 16.56
CA ARG A 318 -18.59 17.87 17.20
C ARG A 318 -18.27 19.12 16.36
N LYS A 319 -18.32 19.00 15.01
CA LYS A 319 -17.88 20.06 14.09
C LYS A 319 -18.70 21.35 14.13
N MET A 320 -19.99 21.28 14.51
CA MET A 320 -20.87 22.46 14.54
C MET A 320 -20.54 23.41 15.70
N GLY A 321 -20.08 22.91 16.86
CA GLY A 321 -19.71 23.76 17.98
C GLY A 321 -18.45 24.59 17.71
N GLU A 322 -17.46 23.96 17.08
CA GLU A 322 -16.16 24.58 16.78
C GLU A 322 -16.30 25.79 15.82
N ILE A 323 -17.25 25.75 14.87
CA ILE A 323 -17.48 26.88 13.96
C ILE A 323 -18.06 28.11 14.67
N TRP A 324 -18.90 27.91 15.70
CA TRP A 324 -19.44 29.01 16.51
C TRP A 324 -18.36 29.68 17.34
N ILE A 325 -17.41 28.92 17.90
CA ILE A 325 -16.25 29.48 18.63
C ILE A 325 -15.41 30.38 17.72
N VAL A 326 -15.12 29.95 16.48
CA VAL A 326 -14.37 30.76 15.51
C VAL A 326 -15.14 32.02 15.11
N LEU A 327 -16.46 31.91 14.88
CA LEU A 327 -17.30 33.07 14.57
C LEU A 327 -17.36 34.07 15.74
N CYS A 328 -17.51 33.59 16.98
CA CYS A 328 -17.44 34.43 18.19
C CYS A 328 -16.08 35.12 18.31
N ALA A 329 -14.95 34.42 18.06
CA ALA A 329 -13.61 35.00 18.12
C ALA A 329 -13.41 36.12 17.07
N CYS A 330 -13.77 35.85 15.80
CA CYS A 330 -13.73 36.85 14.73
C CYS A 330 -14.62 38.06 15.03
N TRP A 331 -15.84 37.83 15.54
CA TRP A 331 -16.76 38.91 15.90
C TRP A 331 -16.24 39.76 17.06
N ASN A 332 -15.64 39.15 18.07
CA ASN A 332 -15.06 39.85 19.21
C ASN A 332 -13.92 40.79 18.78
N GLU A 333 -13.07 40.40 17.84
CA GLU A 333 -12.06 41.31 17.29
C GLU A 333 -12.67 42.43 16.41
N ILE A 334 -13.74 42.16 15.66
CA ILE A 334 -14.48 43.21 14.94
C ILE A 334 -15.12 44.20 15.93
N ALA A 335 -15.72 43.72 17.01
CA ALA A 335 -16.39 44.53 18.03
C ALA A 335 -15.40 45.41 18.80
N LYS A 336 -14.26 44.87 19.23
CA LYS A 336 -13.15 45.62 19.83
C LYS A 336 -12.67 46.75 18.92
N ASN A 337 -12.44 46.46 17.64
CA ASN A 337 -11.97 47.43 16.65
C ASN A 337 -13.02 48.49 16.27
N ARG A 338 -14.32 48.24 16.50
CA ARG A 338 -15.42 49.18 16.17
C ARG A 338 -16.10 49.85 17.37
N LYS A 339 -15.72 49.52 18.61
CA LYS A 339 -16.35 50.01 19.86
C LYS A 339 -17.88 49.83 19.90
N ILE A 340 -18.38 48.72 19.36
CA ILE A 340 -19.81 48.40 19.37
C ILE A 340 -20.13 47.67 20.69
N ALA A 341 -21.13 48.14 21.43
CA ALA A 341 -21.61 47.47 22.65
C ALA A 341 -22.51 46.28 22.28
N CYS A 342 -22.14 45.07 22.71
CA CYS A 342 -22.71 43.79 22.23
C CYS A 342 -23.35 42.94 23.35
N ALA A 343 -24.11 43.56 24.25
CA ALA A 343 -24.63 42.92 25.47
C ALA A 343 -25.50 41.66 25.27
N ASP A 344 -26.07 41.45 24.07
CA ASP A 344 -27.02 40.35 23.79
C ASP A 344 -26.38 39.12 23.11
N TRP A 345 -25.11 39.23 22.66
CA TRP A 345 -24.36 38.11 22.05
C TRP A 345 -23.33 37.50 22.99
N GLU A 346 -22.70 38.25 23.89
CA GLU A 346 -21.74 37.69 24.87
C GLU A 346 -22.36 36.51 25.65
N THR A 347 -23.62 36.67 26.11
CA THR A 347 -24.38 35.62 26.82
C THR A 347 -24.71 34.38 25.98
N ARG A 348 -24.54 34.42 24.65
CA ARG A 348 -24.69 33.26 23.76
C ARG A 348 -23.35 32.59 23.48
N CYS A 349 -22.27 33.35 23.30
CA CYS A 349 -20.91 32.78 23.18
C CYS A 349 -20.44 32.13 24.50
N GLU A 350 -20.93 32.58 25.66
CA GLU A 350 -20.69 31.91 26.96
C GLU A 350 -21.42 30.56 27.13
N ARG A 351 -22.36 30.23 26.23
CA ARG A 351 -23.20 29.00 26.31
C ARG A 351 -22.89 27.96 25.22
N SER A 352 -21.99 28.28 24.30
CA SER A 352 -21.57 27.44 23.16
C SER A 352 -20.18 26.83 23.40
#